data_AF-A0A354PI70-F1
#
_entry.id   AF-A0A354PI70-F1
#
_cell.length_a   1.000
_cell.length_b   1.000
_cell.length_c   1.000
_cell.angle_alpha   90.00
_cell.angle_beta   90.00
_cell.angle_gamma   90.00
#
_symmetry.space_group_name_H-M   'P 1'
#
loop_
_entity.id
_entity.type
_entity.pdbx_description
1 polymer ?
#
loop_
_entity_poly.entity_id
_entity_poly.type
_entity_poly.pdbx_seq_one_letter_code
_entity_poly.pdbx_strand_id
1 'polypeptide(L)'
;SVVNGFEASSFPHYRGNHNPLLDPSLPGNASVNWPVVTPRLVRLAMFNNSDALRVFTREEAYQVAENQDDLPLLRPKDRSLNASLSGFAIRNGSDLDYGKRLVTGDLSWFATLTPNSSSAFERFGNLSIVVVKKRERLFDFPANQVLLAENNANSERLALVTEFSGFQAGSGGSVTLVSTSSVKSTIPPGSWLMLSRNGLSGPRHRWYRVGGVDGEPQFGVASDFGVTPLVPAQTTLWQRRVLLDGPDWAFSAFNTSEPINFTYATLGEGVVSVTERTVRIRN
;
A
#
# COMPACT_ATOMS: atom_id res chain seq x y z
N SER A 1 17.43 -4.91 14.16
CA SER A 1 18.01 -3.66 13.64
C SER A 1 17.07 -3.12 12.58
N VAL A 2 16.52 -1.91 12.73
CA VAL A 2 15.58 -1.37 11.74
C VAL A 2 16.39 -0.71 10.63
N VAL A 3 16.61 -1.46 9.55
CA VAL A 3 17.34 -1.04 8.36
C VAL A 3 16.36 -0.30 7.45
N ASN A 4 16.67 0.96 7.12
CA ASN A 4 15.97 1.79 6.12
C ASN A 4 14.52 2.21 6.46
N GLY A 5 13.88 2.97 5.57
CA GLY A 5 12.61 3.68 5.79
C GLY A 5 11.36 2.81 6.04
N PHE A 6 11.55 1.52 6.33
CA PHE A 6 10.50 0.51 6.37
C PHE A 6 10.13 0.05 7.79
N GLU A 7 8.88 -0.41 7.94
CA GLU A 7 8.30 -0.94 9.18
C GLU A 7 7.28 -2.05 8.89
N ALA A 8 7.59 -3.29 9.31
CA ALA A 8 6.80 -4.48 8.96
C ALA A 8 5.42 -4.57 9.63
N SER A 9 5.23 -3.90 10.75
CA SER A 9 3.98 -3.87 11.53
C SER A 9 2.91 -2.94 10.94
N SER A 10 3.21 -2.22 9.85
CA SER A 10 2.35 -1.16 9.31
C SER A 10 2.06 -1.36 7.83
N PHE A 11 0.86 -0.98 7.38
CA PHE A 11 0.49 -0.90 5.96
C PHE A 11 0.35 0.59 5.56
N PRO A 12 1.01 1.02 4.47
CA PRO A 12 2.08 0.30 3.77
C PRO A 12 3.33 0.10 4.65
N HIS A 13 4.29 -0.76 4.24
CA HIS A 13 5.49 -1.15 5.02
C HIS A 13 6.51 -0.02 5.24
N TYR A 14 6.07 1.22 5.38
CA TYR A 14 6.92 2.35 5.65
C TYR A 14 6.77 2.77 7.08
N ARG A 15 7.85 3.25 7.70
CA ARG A 15 7.77 3.86 9.02
C ARG A 15 6.74 4.97 9.04
N GLY A 16 6.12 5.20 10.20
CA GLY A 16 5.16 6.28 10.39
C GLY A 16 5.69 7.67 9.99
N ASN A 17 7.00 7.91 10.04
CA ASN A 17 7.61 9.20 9.66
C ASN A 17 8.37 9.15 8.32
N HIS A 18 8.11 8.17 7.47
CA HIS A 18 8.71 8.10 6.14
C HIS A 18 8.22 9.26 5.24
N ASN A 19 9.16 9.97 4.61
CA ASN A 19 8.87 11.00 3.63
C ASN A 19 8.79 10.39 2.21
N PRO A 20 7.62 10.44 1.53
CA PRO A 20 7.44 9.87 0.18
C PRO A 20 8.27 10.56 -0.91
N LEU A 21 8.84 11.73 -0.61
CA LEU A 21 9.68 12.51 -1.53
C LEU A 21 11.16 12.13 -1.45
N LEU A 22 11.54 11.21 -0.56
CA LEU A 22 12.93 10.75 -0.38
C LEU A 22 13.06 9.26 -0.69
N ASP A 23 14.27 8.83 -1.06
CA ASP A 23 14.58 7.45 -1.44
C ASP A 23 14.34 6.46 -0.26
N PRO A 24 13.39 5.52 -0.35
CA PRO A 24 13.08 4.65 0.77
C PRO A 24 14.19 3.63 1.11
N SER A 25 15.13 3.39 0.20
CA SER A 25 16.27 2.49 0.41
C SER A 25 17.42 3.10 1.21
N LEU A 26 17.41 4.42 1.45
CA LEU A 26 18.47 5.08 2.19
C LEU A 26 18.21 5.05 3.72
N PRO A 27 19.23 4.74 4.53
CA PRO A 27 19.13 4.80 5.98
C PRO A 27 18.93 6.26 6.43
N GLY A 28 18.04 6.48 7.41
CA GLY A 28 17.81 7.82 7.98
C GLY A 28 16.65 8.62 7.39
N ASN A 29 15.89 8.07 6.44
CA ASN A 29 14.67 8.73 5.91
C ASN A 29 13.43 8.62 6.81
N ALA A 30 13.61 8.16 8.05
CA ALA A 30 12.86 8.68 9.19
C ALA A 30 13.29 10.14 9.36
N SER A 31 12.79 11.00 8.49
CA SER A 31 13.21 12.40 8.47
C SER A 31 12.87 12.99 9.83
N VAL A 32 13.92 13.37 10.57
CA VAL A 32 13.81 14.14 11.82
C VAL A 32 13.02 15.43 11.59
N ASN A 33 12.87 15.84 10.33
CA ASN A 33 12.16 17.04 9.88
C ASN A 33 10.88 16.73 9.09
N TRP A 34 10.41 15.47 8.99
CA TRP A 34 9.12 15.20 8.34
C TRP A 34 8.05 15.58 9.35
N PRO A 35 7.31 16.64 9.09
CA PRO A 35 6.60 17.35 10.15
C PRO A 35 5.40 16.56 10.69
N VAL A 36 5.05 15.42 10.08
CA VAL A 36 3.82 14.68 10.37
C VAL A 36 4.00 13.19 10.27
N VAL A 37 3.51 12.46 11.27
CA VAL A 37 3.38 11.00 11.20
C VAL A 37 2.43 10.67 10.06
N THR A 38 2.90 10.16 8.94
CA THR A 38 2.05 9.70 7.84
C THR A 38 1.06 8.62 8.33
N PRO A 39 -0.21 8.63 7.86
CA PRO A 39 -1.23 7.69 8.29
C PRO A 39 -0.84 6.25 7.94
N ARG A 40 -1.06 5.33 8.88
CA ARG A 40 -0.76 3.90 8.73
C ARG A 40 -1.90 3.05 9.24
N LEU A 41 -2.13 1.93 8.57
CA LEU A 41 -2.93 0.84 9.10
C LEU A 41 -2.03 -0.08 9.90
N VAL A 42 -2.41 -0.41 11.13
CA VAL A 42 -1.72 -1.44 11.92
C VAL A 42 -2.00 -2.78 11.28
N ARG A 43 -0.95 -3.54 11.00
CA ARG A 43 -1.09 -4.90 10.51
C ARG A 43 -1.29 -5.82 11.69
N LEU A 44 -2.48 -6.40 11.74
CA LEU A 44 -2.73 -7.54 12.59
C LEU A 44 -2.36 -8.79 11.81
N ALA A 45 -1.30 -9.44 12.24
CA ALA A 45 -1.04 -10.81 11.87
C ALA A 45 -1.70 -11.72 12.91
N MET A 46 -2.06 -12.90 12.46
CA MET A 46 -2.39 -14.00 13.35
C MET A 46 -1.06 -14.43 14.03
N PHE A 47 -1.01 -14.38 15.36
CA PHE A 47 0.14 -14.78 16.17
C PHE A 47 -0.16 -16.11 16.86
N ASN A 48 0.86 -16.94 17.07
CA ASN A 48 0.73 -18.15 17.87
C ASN A 48 0.45 -17.74 19.33
N ASN A 49 -0.63 -18.25 19.93
CA ASN A 49 -1.23 -17.82 21.19
C ASN A 49 -0.31 -17.81 22.43
N SER A 50 0.92 -18.34 22.34
CA SER A 50 1.89 -18.35 23.44
C SER A 50 2.87 -17.17 23.43
N ASP A 51 2.96 -16.40 22.34
CA ASP A 51 3.95 -15.32 22.22
C ASP A 51 3.48 -14.26 21.21
N ALA A 52 3.14 -13.06 21.70
CA ALA A 52 2.53 -11.96 20.90
C ALA A 52 3.43 -11.43 19.77
N LEU A 53 4.65 -11.94 19.65
CA LEU A 53 5.62 -11.62 18.60
C LEU A 53 5.91 -12.80 17.66
N ARG A 54 5.39 -14.00 17.96
CA ARG A 54 5.61 -15.19 17.13
C ARG A 54 4.53 -15.28 16.06
N VAL A 55 4.85 -14.76 14.88
CA VAL A 55 4.11 -15.01 13.65
C VAL A 55 3.95 -16.53 13.49
N PHE A 56 2.76 -16.99 13.09
CA PHE A 56 2.50 -18.40 12.80
C PHE A 56 3.65 -19.02 12.00
N THR A 57 4.18 -20.16 12.44
CA THR A 57 5.11 -20.90 11.59
C THR A 57 4.39 -21.33 10.32
N ARG A 58 5.15 -21.64 9.28
CA ARG A 58 4.60 -22.09 8.01
C ARG A 58 3.61 -23.24 8.20
N GLU A 59 3.98 -24.20 9.06
CA GLU A 59 3.23 -25.39 9.41
C GLU A 59 1.94 -25.07 10.17
N GLU A 60 1.98 -24.11 11.09
CA GLU A 60 0.81 -23.69 11.86
C GLU A 60 -0.15 -22.84 11.01
N ALA A 61 0.39 -21.99 10.11
CA ALA A 61 -0.42 -21.24 9.15
C ALA A 61 -1.21 -22.20 8.24
N TYR A 62 -0.63 -23.33 7.84
CA TYR A 62 -1.33 -24.37 7.06
C TYR A 62 -2.49 -25.03 7.81
N GLN A 63 -2.48 -25.05 9.15
CA GLN A 63 -3.59 -25.62 9.93
C GLN A 63 -4.78 -24.65 10.06
N VAL A 64 -4.53 -23.35 9.88
CA VAL A 64 -5.52 -22.29 10.06
C VAL A 64 -6.10 -21.82 8.72
N ALA A 65 -5.32 -21.90 7.64
CA ALA A 65 -5.78 -21.56 6.29
C ALA A 65 -6.76 -22.61 5.75
N GLU A 66 -7.92 -22.14 5.30
CA GLU A 66 -8.95 -23.00 4.70
C GLU A 66 -8.58 -23.39 3.25
N ASN A 67 -7.90 -22.50 2.52
CA ASN A 67 -7.48 -22.72 1.14
C ASN A 67 -5.98 -22.46 0.92
N GLN A 68 -5.40 -23.16 -0.07
CA GLN A 68 -3.99 -22.98 -0.45
C GLN A 68 -3.68 -21.56 -1.00
N ASP A 69 -4.67 -20.86 -1.56
CA ASP A 69 -4.58 -19.45 -1.98
C ASP A 69 -4.45 -18.47 -0.79
N ASP A 70 -4.79 -18.91 0.42
CA ASP A 70 -4.63 -18.08 1.61
C ASP A 70 -3.15 -17.98 2.04
N LEU A 71 -2.28 -18.85 1.48
CA LEU A 71 -0.87 -19.00 1.85
C LEU A 71 0.11 -19.08 0.65
N PRO A 72 0.24 -18.06 -0.20
CA PRO A 72 1.37 -18.02 -1.13
C PRO A 72 2.64 -17.60 -0.38
N LEU A 73 3.61 -18.50 -0.27
CA LEU A 73 4.77 -18.32 0.61
C LEU A 73 6.09 -18.01 -0.13
N LEU A 74 6.22 -18.34 -1.43
CA LEU A 74 7.46 -18.09 -2.17
C LEU A 74 7.18 -17.60 -3.60
N ARG A 75 7.66 -16.40 -3.91
CA ARG A 75 7.71 -15.87 -5.28
C ARG A 75 9.16 -15.97 -5.80
N PRO A 76 9.40 -16.52 -6.99
CA PRO A 76 10.73 -16.51 -7.60
C PRO A 76 11.21 -15.07 -7.85
N LYS A 77 12.54 -14.87 -7.84
CA LYS A 77 13.15 -13.57 -8.20
C LYS A 77 12.74 -13.13 -9.62
N ASP A 78 12.56 -14.10 -10.52
CA ASP A 78 11.92 -13.87 -11.81
C ASP A 78 10.40 -13.71 -11.64
N ARG A 79 9.93 -12.47 -11.85
CA ARG A 79 8.54 -12.06 -11.67
C ARG A 79 7.60 -12.52 -12.78
N SER A 80 8.11 -13.05 -13.88
CA SER A 80 7.31 -13.67 -14.95
C SER A 80 6.67 -14.98 -14.46
N LEU A 81 7.36 -15.70 -13.58
CA LEU A 81 6.93 -16.98 -13.04
C LEU A 81 5.80 -16.79 -12.00
N ASN A 82 5.05 -17.87 -11.76
CA ASN A 82 4.00 -17.88 -10.75
C ASN A 82 4.59 -18.09 -9.35
N ALA A 83 3.87 -17.64 -8.33
CA ALA A 83 4.23 -17.97 -6.96
C ALA A 83 4.06 -19.49 -6.76
N SER A 84 4.92 -20.11 -5.96
CA SER A 84 4.86 -21.54 -5.71
C SER A 84 4.84 -21.85 -4.22
N LEU A 85 4.17 -22.96 -3.89
CA LEU A 85 4.11 -23.48 -2.54
C LEU A 85 5.17 -24.57 -2.39
N SER A 86 6.34 -24.26 -1.82
CA SER A 86 7.33 -25.32 -1.54
C SER A 86 6.82 -26.25 -0.44
N GLY A 87 6.85 -27.56 -0.70
CA GLY A 87 6.40 -28.60 0.24
C GLY A 87 5.21 -29.43 -0.22
N PHE A 88 4.48 -29.00 -1.26
CA PHE A 88 3.48 -29.84 -1.94
C PHE A 88 3.97 -30.17 -3.34
N ALA A 89 4.21 -31.46 -3.60
CA ALA A 89 4.30 -31.92 -4.97
C ALA A 89 2.93 -31.69 -5.60
N ILE A 90 2.86 -30.83 -6.62
CA ILE A 90 1.73 -30.81 -7.54
C ILE A 90 1.68 -32.22 -8.13
N ARG A 91 0.77 -33.07 -7.61
CA ARG A 91 0.53 -34.37 -8.23
C ARG A 91 -0.14 -34.08 -9.57
N ASN A 92 0.66 -34.06 -10.63
CA ASN A 92 0.19 -34.11 -12.01
C ASN A 92 -0.35 -35.52 -12.29
N GLY A 93 -1.34 -35.96 -11.53
CA GLY A 93 -1.95 -37.28 -11.61
C GLY A 93 -3.46 -37.13 -11.56
N SER A 94 -4.14 -37.88 -12.43
CA SER A 94 -5.59 -37.92 -12.67
C SER A 94 -6.48 -38.27 -11.46
N ASP A 95 -5.95 -38.29 -10.24
CA ASP A 95 -6.66 -38.55 -8.99
C ASP A 95 -6.90 -37.24 -8.22
N LEU A 96 -7.63 -36.31 -8.83
CA LEU A 96 -8.32 -35.30 -8.04
C LEU A 96 -9.60 -35.96 -7.52
N ASP A 97 -9.63 -36.26 -6.22
CA ASP A 97 -10.89 -36.43 -5.49
C ASP A 97 -11.83 -35.29 -5.90
N TYR A 98 -13.03 -35.68 -6.34
CA TYR A 98 -14.05 -34.80 -6.92
C TYR A 98 -14.14 -33.47 -6.15
N GLY A 99 -13.83 -32.35 -6.82
CA GLY A 99 -14.10 -31.00 -6.32
C GLY A 99 -12.94 -30.20 -5.72
N LYS A 100 -11.72 -30.74 -5.60
CA LYS A 100 -10.56 -29.92 -5.20
C LYS A 100 -9.88 -29.26 -6.40
N ARG A 101 -10.09 -27.94 -6.53
CA ARG A 101 -9.49 -27.10 -7.58
C ARG A 101 -7.96 -27.07 -7.42
N LEU A 102 -7.23 -27.26 -8.52
CA LEU A 102 -5.80 -26.93 -8.59
C LEU A 102 -5.67 -25.42 -8.43
N VAL A 103 -5.21 -25.01 -7.27
CA VAL A 103 -5.00 -23.62 -6.88
C VAL A 103 -3.59 -23.20 -7.29
N THR A 104 -3.45 -22.13 -8.08
CA THR A 104 -2.14 -21.67 -8.55
C THR A 104 -1.38 -20.83 -7.52
N GLY A 105 -2.03 -20.40 -6.42
CA GLY A 105 -1.44 -19.50 -5.43
C GLY A 105 -1.17 -18.09 -5.99
N ASP A 106 -1.72 -17.78 -7.17
CA ASP A 106 -1.51 -16.50 -7.83
C ASP A 106 -2.31 -15.38 -7.22
N LEU A 107 -3.33 -15.68 -6.40
CA LEU A 107 -4.14 -14.68 -5.73
C LEU A 107 -3.92 -14.80 -4.22
N SER A 108 -3.92 -13.65 -3.57
CA SER A 108 -3.99 -13.54 -2.12
C SER A 108 -4.89 -12.38 -1.77
N TRP A 109 -5.32 -12.30 -0.53
CA TRP A 109 -6.14 -11.20 -0.09
C TRP A 109 -5.68 -10.65 1.25
N PHE A 110 -6.11 -9.43 1.55
CA PHE A 110 -6.07 -8.87 2.88
C PHE A 110 -7.30 -7.98 3.09
N ALA A 111 -7.63 -7.75 4.35
CA ALA A 111 -8.66 -6.81 4.72
C ALA A 111 -8.04 -5.55 5.32
N THR A 112 -8.62 -4.40 4.98
CA THR A 112 -8.39 -3.14 5.70
C THR A 112 -9.68 -2.75 6.39
N LEU A 113 -9.61 -2.34 7.65
CA LEU A 113 -10.75 -1.88 8.41
C LEU A 113 -10.46 -0.46 8.88
N THR A 114 -11.31 0.47 8.48
CA THR A 114 -11.22 1.88 8.92
C THR A 114 -12.50 2.31 9.60
N PRO A 115 -12.44 2.98 10.76
CA PRO A 115 -13.63 3.50 11.40
C PRO A 115 -14.24 4.64 10.57
N ASN A 116 -15.58 4.70 10.50
CA ASN A 116 -16.29 5.70 9.71
C ASN A 116 -16.28 7.10 10.34
N SER A 117 -16.18 7.16 11.66
CA SER A 117 -15.99 8.39 12.40
C SER A 117 -14.96 8.19 13.51
N SER A 118 -14.59 9.29 14.14
CA SER A 118 -13.66 9.31 15.26
C SER A 118 -14.29 9.15 16.62
N SER A 119 -15.59 8.86 16.68
CA SER A 119 -16.22 8.58 17.95
C SER A 119 -15.64 7.30 18.52
N ALA A 120 -15.22 7.31 19.79
CA ALA A 120 -14.90 6.09 20.54
C ALA A 120 -16.11 5.13 20.64
N PHE A 121 -17.30 5.62 20.28
CA PHE A 121 -18.54 4.85 20.17
C PHE A 121 -18.90 4.52 18.73
N GLU A 122 -18.01 4.71 17.76
CA GLU A 122 -18.25 4.37 16.36
C GLU A 122 -18.47 2.87 16.25
N ARG A 123 -19.71 2.49 15.91
CA ARG A 123 -20.10 1.09 15.79
C ARG A 123 -19.92 0.58 14.37
N PHE A 124 -19.58 1.43 13.40
CA PHE A 124 -19.45 1.05 12.01
C PHE A 124 -18.09 1.43 11.43
N GLY A 125 -17.50 0.49 10.71
CA GLY A 125 -16.28 0.71 9.94
C GLY A 125 -16.46 0.32 8.48
N ASN A 126 -15.62 0.87 7.62
CA ASN A 126 -15.47 0.42 6.25
C ASN A 126 -14.45 -0.71 6.22
N LEU A 127 -14.94 -1.91 5.93
CA LEU A 127 -14.12 -3.08 5.63
C LEU A 127 -13.88 -3.11 4.11
N SER A 128 -12.62 -3.03 3.70
CA SER A 128 -12.23 -3.23 2.31
C SER A 128 -11.47 -4.55 2.19
N ILE A 129 -12.01 -5.48 1.40
CA ILE A 129 -11.35 -6.73 1.05
C ILE A 129 -10.57 -6.48 -0.25
N VAL A 130 -9.25 -6.59 -0.16
CA VAL A 130 -8.31 -6.30 -1.24
C VAL A 130 -7.75 -7.61 -1.75
N VAL A 131 -7.99 -7.92 -3.02
CA VAL A 131 -7.46 -9.09 -3.71
C VAL A 131 -6.26 -8.68 -4.55
N VAL A 132 -5.14 -9.34 -4.32
CA VAL A 132 -3.83 -9.06 -4.93
C VAL A 132 -3.35 -10.28 -5.70
N LYS A 133 -3.03 -10.08 -6.97
CA LYS A 133 -2.39 -11.06 -7.82
C LYS A 133 -0.87 -11.02 -7.66
N LYS A 134 -0.26 -12.19 -7.49
CA LYS A 134 1.18 -12.42 -7.30
C LYS A 134 1.77 -11.56 -6.17
N ARG A 135 1.03 -11.42 -5.07
CA ARG A 135 1.44 -10.60 -3.93
C ARG A 135 2.79 -11.06 -3.38
N GLU A 136 3.69 -10.11 -3.21
CA GLU A 136 4.92 -10.32 -2.44
C GLU A 136 4.57 -10.23 -0.95
N ARG A 137 4.81 -11.32 -0.18
CA ARG A 137 4.62 -11.34 1.28
C ARG A 137 5.92 -11.13 2.05
N LEU A 138 7.06 -11.49 1.44
CA LEU A 138 8.39 -11.24 1.98
C LEU A 138 8.87 -9.89 1.48
N PHE A 139 8.77 -8.88 2.35
CA PHE A 139 9.35 -7.57 2.07
C PHE A 139 10.83 -7.65 2.43
N ASP A 140 11.66 -7.88 1.42
CA ASP A 140 13.09 -7.77 1.59
C ASP A 140 13.44 -6.29 1.71
N PHE A 141 13.81 -5.86 2.92
CA PHE A 141 14.23 -4.50 3.15
C PHE A 141 15.67 -4.38 2.65
N PRO A 142 15.92 -3.57 1.61
CA PRO A 142 17.25 -3.50 1.04
C PRO A 142 18.22 -3.09 2.14
N ALA A 143 19.41 -3.69 2.23
CA ALA A 143 20.42 -3.28 3.20
C ALA A 143 21.23 -2.04 2.74
N ASN A 144 21.25 -1.81 1.43
CA ASN A 144 21.99 -0.74 0.75
C ASN A 144 21.04 0.07 -0.13
N GLN A 145 21.52 1.21 -0.64
CA GLN A 145 20.78 2.01 -1.62
C GLN A 145 20.42 1.16 -2.85
N VAL A 146 19.17 1.28 -3.29
CA VAL A 146 18.68 0.67 -4.52
C VAL A 146 18.82 1.68 -5.66
N LEU A 147 19.62 1.32 -6.66
CA LEU A 147 19.94 2.23 -7.78
C LEU A 147 18.83 2.33 -8.83
N LEU A 148 18.00 1.29 -8.94
CA LEU A 148 16.96 1.17 -9.96
C LEU A 148 15.57 1.30 -9.35
N ALA A 149 14.77 2.22 -9.89
CA ALA A 149 13.45 2.56 -9.38
C ALA A 149 12.46 1.37 -9.43
N GLU A 150 12.65 0.40 -10.34
CA GLU A 150 11.80 -0.78 -10.47
C GLU A 150 12.03 -1.81 -9.34
N ASN A 151 13.16 -1.71 -8.65
CA ASN A 151 13.55 -2.61 -7.58
C ASN A 151 13.32 -1.99 -6.19
N ASN A 152 12.95 -0.71 -6.13
CA ASN A 152 12.81 0.02 -4.87
C ASN A 152 11.33 0.18 -4.49
N ALA A 153 10.94 -0.43 -3.36
CA ALA A 153 9.57 -0.40 -2.84
C ALA A 153 8.47 -0.78 -3.86
N ASN A 154 8.75 -1.72 -4.77
CA ASN A 154 7.85 -1.98 -5.91
C ASN A 154 6.45 -2.47 -5.49
N SER A 155 6.37 -3.22 -4.39
CA SER A 155 5.12 -3.82 -3.92
C SER A 155 4.13 -2.82 -3.33
N GLU A 156 4.63 -1.80 -2.63
CA GLU A 156 3.83 -0.77 -1.98
C GLU A 156 4.60 0.55 -2.12
N ARG A 157 4.11 1.45 -2.98
CA ARG A 157 4.75 2.75 -3.24
C ARG A 157 3.94 3.86 -2.59
N LEU A 158 4.62 4.82 -1.97
CA LEU A 158 3.97 6.01 -1.40
C LEU A 158 4.18 7.23 -2.28
N ALA A 159 3.13 8.03 -2.45
CA ALA A 159 3.17 9.33 -3.09
C ALA A 159 2.39 10.37 -2.28
N LEU A 160 2.73 11.63 -2.43
CA LEU A 160 2.03 12.78 -1.89
C LEU A 160 0.99 13.29 -2.90
N VAL A 161 -0.21 13.62 -2.44
CA VAL A 161 -1.22 14.29 -3.28
C VAL A 161 -1.03 15.80 -3.15
N THR A 162 -0.75 16.48 -4.26
CA THR A 162 -0.51 17.93 -4.29
C THR A 162 -1.67 18.72 -4.90
N GLU A 163 -2.40 18.13 -5.83
CA GLU A 163 -3.57 18.76 -6.46
C GLU A 163 -4.71 17.77 -6.59
N PHE A 164 -5.95 18.28 -6.63
CA PHE A 164 -7.15 17.46 -6.76
C PHE A 164 -8.27 18.25 -7.46
N SER A 165 -9.20 17.53 -8.09
CA SER A 165 -10.40 18.10 -8.69
C SER A 165 -11.48 17.02 -8.86
N GLY A 166 -12.76 17.38 -8.82
CA GLY A 166 -13.86 16.52 -9.25
C GLY A 166 -14.46 15.56 -8.22
N PHE A 167 -13.93 15.46 -6.99
CA PHE A 167 -14.43 14.57 -5.92
C PHE A 167 -15.72 15.07 -5.26
N GLN A 168 -16.78 15.15 -6.06
CA GLN A 168 -18.11 15.54 -5.61
C GLN A 168 -19.13 14.56 -6.21
N ALA A 169 -20.14 14.20 -5.43
CA ALA A 169 -21.25 13.32 -5.83
C ALA A 169 -20.88 11.85 -6.09
N GLY A 170 -19.72 11.39 -5.59
CA GLY A 170 -19.37 9.98 -5.49
C GLY A 170 -18.89 9.31 -6.78
N SER A 171 -18.53 10.08 -7.81
CA SER A 171 -17.98 9.57 -9.08
C SER A 171 -16.44 9.56 -9.15
N GLY A 172 -15.77 9.90 -8.05
CA GLY A 172 -14.33 10.06 -8.00
C GLY A 172 -13.86 11.40 -8.55
N GLY A 173 -12.61 11.51 -9.00
CA GLY A 173 -12.03 12.77 -9.47
C GLY A 173 -10.58 12.60 -9.92
N SER A 174 -9.90 13.70 -10.26
CA SER A 174 -8.49 13.68 -10.64
C SER A 174 -7.60 14.13 -9.49
N VAL A 175 -6.46 13.46 -9.27
CA VAL A 175 -5.41 13.93 -8.34
C VAL A 175 -4.06 13.98 -9.01
N THR A 176 -3.21 14.91 -8.57
CA THR A 176 -1.79 14.97 -8.95
C THR A 176 -0.96 14.33 -7.83
N LEU A 177 -0.19 13.30 -8.19
CA LEU A 177 0.69 12.55 -7.31
C LEU A 177 2.14 12.99 -7.52
N VAL A 178 2.89 13.19 -6.44
CA VAL A 178 4.31 13.51 -6.45
C VAL A 178 5.07 12.53 -5.55
N SER A 179 6.19 12.00 -6.04
CA SER A 179 7.02 11.03 -5.30
C SER A 179 8.48 11.11 -5.76
N THR A 180 9.38 10.52 -4.98
CA THR A 180 10.81 10.40 -5.35
C THR A 180 11.03 9.69 -6.70
N SER A 181 12.00 10.17 -7.48
CA SER A 181 12.47 9.49 -8.70
C SER A 181 13.10 8.12 -8.44
N SER A 182 13.49 7.83 -7.19
CA SER A 182 14.02 6.51 -6.78
C SER A 182 12.97 5.41 -6.73
N VAL A 183 11.69 5.72 -6.99
CA VAL A 183 10.58 4.75 -7.02
C VAL A 183 9.87 4.86 -8.37
N LYS A 184 9.45 3.71 -8.91
CA LYS A 184 8.79 3.62 -10.22
C LYS A 184 7.61 4.61 -10.35
N SER A 185 7.56 5.35 -11.46
CA SER A 185 6.50 6.34 -11.78
C SER A 185 5.33 5.78 -12.60
N THR A 186 5.43 4.53 -13.05
CA THR A 186 4.38 3.89 -13.85
C THR A 186 3.17 3.53 -12.98
N ILE A 187 1.99 3.98 -13.40
CA ILE A 187 0.70 3.65 -12.79
C ILE A 187 -0.19 3.14 -13.91
N PRO A 188 -0.49 1.83 -13.97
CA PRO A 188 -1.37 1.31 -15.00
C PRO A 188 -2.82 1.74 -14.77
N PRO A 189 -3.58 2.13 -15.81
CA PRO A 189 -5.04 2.21 -15.71
C PRO A 189 -5.64 0.87 -15.26
N GLY A 190 -6.72 0.93 -14.48
CA GLY A 190 -7.36 -0.22 -13.86
C GLY A 190 -6.68 -0.74 -12.60
N SER A 191 -5.50 -0.23 -12.23
CA SER A 191 -4.87 -0.50 -10.94
C SER A 191 -5.64 0.16 -9.78
N TRP A 192 -5.25 -0.15 -8.54
CA TRP A 192 -5.86 0.41 -7.35
C TRP A 192 -4.83 1.15 -6.51
N LEU A 193 -5.27 2.23 -5.88
CA LEU A 193 -4.50 2.93 -4.87
C LEU A 193 -5.37 3.24 -3.65
N MET A 194 -4.73 3.42 -2.50
CA MET A 194 -5.39 3.80 -1.27
C MET A 194 -5.02 5.23 -0.92
N LEU A 195 -6.00 6.13 -0.85
CA LEU A 195 -5.80 7.45 -0.28
C LEU A 195 -5.84 7.36 1.23
N SER A 196 -4.95 8.09 1.88
CA SER A 196 -4.78 8.09 3.33
C SER A 196 -4.52 9.49 3.84
N ARG A 197 -5.14 9.90 4.94
CA ARG A 197 -4.86 11.17 5.63
C ARG A 197 -5.07 11.01 7.13
N ASN A 198 -4.29 11.71 7.95
CA ASN A 198 -4.66 11.90 9.35
C ASN A 198 -5.76 12.95 9.48
N GLY A 199 -6.88 12.60 10.09
CA GLY A 199 -7.83 13.61 10.58
C GLY A 199 -7.51 13.98 12.02
N LEU A 200 -8.27 14.93 12.55
CA LEU A 200 -8.40 15.24 14.01
C LEU A 200 -8.86 14.03 14.86
N SER A 201 -9.01 12.89 14.22
CA SER A 201 -10.06 11.93 14.41
C SER A 201 -9.48 10.52 14.23
N GLY A 202 -8.16 10.41 14.06
CA GLY A 202 -7.45 9.22 13.60
C GLY A 202 -7.20 9.21 12.08
N PRO A 203 -6.40 8.25 11.61
CA PRO A 203 -6.13 8.08 10.19
C PRO A 203 -7.37 7.56 9.46
N ARG A 204 -7.60 8.09 8.26
CA ARG A 204 -8.67 7.65 7.35
C ARG A 204 -8.01 7.06 6.12
N HIS A 205 -8.56 5.94 5.64
CA HIS A 205 -8.08 5.27 4.44
C HIS A 205 -9.25 4.85 3.56
N ARG A 206 -9.06 4.93 2.25
CA ARG A 206 -10.08 4.57 1.26
C ARG A 206 -9.45 4.16 -0.05
N TRP A 207 -9.99 3.10 -0.66
CA TRP A 207 -9.48 2.58 -1.92
C TRP A 207 -10.16 3.24 -3.10
N TYR A 208 -9.37 3.47 -4.15
CA TYR A 208 -9.81 4.06 -5.40
C TYR A 208 -9.28 3.23 -6.55
N ARG A 209 -10.13 3.06 -7.56
CA ARG A 209 -9.72 2.48 -8.82
C ARG A 209 -9.12 3.58 -9.69
N VAL A 210 -7.97 3.33 -10.29
CA VAL A 210 -7.37 4.24 -11.27
C VAL A 210 -8.14 4.07 -12.58
N GLY A 211 -9.05 5.00 -12.89
CA GLY A 211 -9.82 5.00 -14.13
C GLY A 211 -8.96 5.38 -15.35
N GLY A 212 -7.98 6.24 -15.15
CA GLY A 212 -7.10 6.72 -16.20
C GLY A 212 -5.88 7.42 -15.64
N VAL A 213 -4.89 7.61 -16.49
CA VAL A 213 -3.66 8.30 -16.15
C VAL A 213 -3.36 9.30 -17.25
N ASP A 214 -3.13 10.54 -16.86
CA ASP A 214 -2.97 11.66 -17.79
C ASP A 214 -1.48 11.81 -18.13
N GLY A 215 -1.16 11.65 -19.42
CA GLY A 215 0.17 11.81 -19.97
C GLY A 215 1.27 10.89 -19.43
N GLU A 216 2.49 11.21 -19.85
CA GLU A 216 3.74 10.63 -19.35
C GLU A 216 4.14 11.27 -18.01
N PRO A 217 4.87 10.55 -17.13
CA PRO A 217 5.32 11.12 -15.87
C PRO A 217 6.26 12.30 -16.12
N GLN A 218 6.01 13.41 -15.44
CA GLN A 218 6.88 14.57 -15.47
C GLN A 218 8.00 14.37 -14.45
N PHE A 219 9.25 14.53 -14.87
CA PHE A 219 10.41 14.50 -13.98
C PHE A 219 10.95 15.91 -13.80
N GLY A 220 11.35 16.23 -12.58
CA GLY A 220 11.84 17.56 -12.22
C GLY A 220 12.40 17.56 -10.81
N VAL A 221 12.66 18.75 -10.29
CA VAL A 221 13.13 18.93 -8.92
C VAL A 221 12.02 19.43 -8.00
N ALA A 222 12.22 19.35 -6.68
CA ALA A 222 11.23 19.73 -5.68
C ALA A 222 10.67 21.16 -5.82
N SER A 223 11.47 22.11 -6.31
CA SER A 223 11.00 23.47 -6.60
C SER A 223 9.98 23.54 -7.73
N ASP A 224 10.10 22.67 -8.74
CA ASP A 224 9.22 22.66 -9.91
C ASP A 224 7.79 22.22 -9.54
N PHE A 225 7.68 21.38 -8.51
CA PHE A 225 6.43 20.80 -8.03
C PHE A 225 5.86 21.51 -6.79
N GLY A 226 6.45 22.63 -6.36
CA GLY A 226 5.95 23.40 -5.22
C GLY A 226 6.01 22.67 -3.88
N VAL A 227 6.87 21.66 -3.74
CA VAL A 227 7.01 20.86 -2.51
C VAL A 227 8.16 21.33 -1.62
N THR A 228 8.92 22.35 -2.03
CA THR A 228 9.85 23.07 -1.15
C THR A 228 9.05 23.84 -0.07
N PRO A 229 9.39 23.78 1.23
CA PRO A 229 10.63 23.27 1.83
C PRO A 229 10.55 21.84 2.41
N LEU A 230 9.56 21.02 2.04
CA LEU A 230 9.39 19.67 2.60
C LEU A 230 10.59 18.75 2.32
N VAL A 231 11.33 19.04 1.25
CA VAL A 231 12.60 18.43 0.86
C VAL A 231 13.53 19.49 0.27
N PRO A 232 14.86 19.24 0.18
CA PRO A 232 15.77 20.13 -0.53
C PRO A 232 15.31 20.44 -1.95
N ALA A 233 15.49 21.69 -2.40
CA ALA A 233 14.99 22.16 -3.69
C ALA A 233 15.48 21.32 -4.89
N GLN A 234 16.65 20.70 -4.78
CA GLN A 234 17.29 19.89 -5.83
C GLN A 234 16.92 18.39 -5.76
N THR A 235 16.03 17.98 -4.85
CA THR A 235 15.56 16.60 -4.79
C THR A 235 14.81 16.26 -6.06
N THR A 236 15.22 15.19 -6.76
CA THR A 236 14.61 14.73 -8.01
C THR A 236 13.36 13.93 -7.73
N LEU A 237 12.26 14.32 -8.37
CA LEU A 237 10.93 13.77 -8.16
C LEU A 237 10.27 13.46 -9.51
N TRP A 238 9.22 12.65 -9.47
CA TRP A 238 8.26 12.55 -10.55
C TRP A 238 6.88 13.04 -10.10
N GLN A 239 6.13 13.60 -11.05
CA GLN A 239 4.75 14.03 -10.90
C GLN A 239 3.87 13.31 -11.93
N ARG A 240 2.67 12.89 -11.51
CA ARG A 240 1.69 12.28 -12.41
C ARG A 240 0.26 12.56 -12.00
N ARG A 241 -0.58 12.95 -12.96
CA ARG A 241 -2.01 13.13 -12.74
C ARG A 241 -2.76 11.85 -13.05
N VAL A 242 -3.64 11.44 -12.14
CA VAL A 242 -4.43 10.21 -12.23
C VAL A 242 -5.91 10.52 -12.03
N LEU A 243 -6.76 9.85 -12.79
CA LEU A 243 -8.20 9.84 -12.64
C LEU A 243 -8.57 8.67 -11.74
N LEU A 244 -9.25 8.97 -10.63
CA LEU A 244 -9.69 8.02 -9.63
C LEU A 244 -11.20 7.87 -9.71
N ASP A 245 -11.66 6.64 -9.72
CA ASP A 245 -13.05 6.24 -9.59
C ASP A 245 -13.25 5.72 -8.16
N GLY A 246 -14.26 6.25 -7.48
CA GLY A 246 -14.55 5.96 -6.10
C GLY A 246 -15.38 7.03 -5.40
N PRO A 247 -15.67 6.83 -4.10
CA PRO A 247 -16.49 7.75 -3.32
C PRO A 247 -15.80 9.09 -3.05
N ASP A 248 -16.54 10.08 -2.56
CA ASP A 248 -15.96 11.39 -2.29
C ASP A 248 -14.84 11.35 -1.24
N TRP A 249 -13.84 12.23 -1.45
CA TRP A 249 -12.76 12.52 -0.52
C TRP A 249 -12.68 14.01 -0.24
N ALA A 250 -12.83 14.39 1.02
CA ALA A 250 -12.74 15.79 1.44
C ALA A 250 -11.28 16.24 1.53
N PHE A 251 -10.67 16.60 0.41
CA PHE A 251 -9.32 17.17 0.39
C PHE A 251 -9.27 18.52 1.09
N SER A 252 -8.10 18.82 1.65
CA SER A 252 -7.68 20.15 2.08
C SER A 252 -6.74 20.70 1.02
N ALA A 253 -6.73 22.02 0.83
CA ALA A 253 -5.75 22.65 -0.05
C ALA A 253 -4.33 22.22 0.35
N PHE A 254 -3.50 21.89 -0.65
CA PHE A 254 -2.13 21.53 -0.38
C PHE A 254 -1.37 22.79 0.06
N ASN A 255 -0.84 22.75 1.28
CA ASN A 255 -0.08 23.84 1.87
C ASN A 255 1.09 23.27 2.66
N THR A 256 2.31 23.59 2.25
CA THR A 256 3.55 23.07 2.87
C THR A 256 3.72 23.53 4.33
N SER A 257 2.99 24.56 4.77
CA SER A 257 2.95 25.00 6.18
C SER A 257 1.94 24.26 7.05
N GLU A 258 1.01 23.48 6.48
CA GLU A 258 0.01 22.68 7.20
C GLU A 258 0.09 21.18 6.88
N PRO A 259 1.21 20.53 7.19
CA PRO A 259 1.47 19.17 6.75
C PRO A 259 0.53 18.12 7.35
N ILE A 260 -0.17 18.44 8.44
CA ILE A 260 -1.08 17.49 9.12
C ILE A 260 -2.25 17.09 8.22
N ASN A 261 -2.54 17.95 7.24
CA ASN A 261 -3.64 17.82 6.31
C ASN A 261 -3.24 17.08 5.01
N PHE A 262 -1.99 16.65 4.88
CA PHE A 262 -1.53 15.96 3.67
C PHE A 262 -2.28 14.65 3.41
N THR A 263 -2.71 14.48 2.16
CA THR A 263 -3.23 13.21 1.67
C THR A 263 -2.11 12.46 0.96
N TYR A 264 -1.97 11.19 1.29
CA TYR A 264 -0.98 10.27 0.74
C TYR A 264 -1.69 9.23 -0.11
N ALA A 265 -1.08 8.85 -1.21
CA ALA A 265 -1.51 7.72 -2.02
C ALA A 265 -0.57 6.54 -1.79
N THR A 266 -1.11 5.39 -1.42
CA THR A 266 -0.39 4.11 -1.42
C THR A 266 -0.78 3.33 -2.67
N LEU A 267 0.18 3.09 -3.56
CA LEU A 267 -0.01 2.31 -4.76
C LEU A 267 0.42 0.87 -4.49
N GLY A 268 -0.55 -0.05 -4.47
CA GLY A 268 -0.28 -1.48 -4.33
C GLY A 268 -0.06 -2.13 -5.69
N GLU A 269 1.04 -2.86 -5.85
CA GLU A 269 1.25 -3.66 -7.06
C GLU A 269 0.34 -4.89 -7.06
N GLY A 270 -0.23 -5.21 -8.22
CA GLY A 270 -0.99 -6.43 -8.42
C GLY A 270 -2.37 -6.45 -7.77
N VAL A 271 -2.84 -5.36 -7.17
CA VAL A 271 -4.24 -5.28 -6.69
C VAL A 271 -5.18 -5.38 -7.89
N VAL A 272 -6.02 -6.42 -7.91
CA VAL A 272 -6.95 -6.70 -9.02
C VAL A 272 -8.40 -6.39 -8.68
N SER A 273 -8.75 -6.41 -7.40
CA SER A 273 -10.11 -6.12 -6.94
C SER A 273 -10.10 -5.59 -5.53
N VAL A 274 -10.94 -4.59 -5.26
CA VAL A 274 -11.28 -4.15 -3.91
C VAL A 274 -12.79 -4.15 -3.79
N THR A 275 -13.30 -4.79 -2.72
CA THR A 275 -14.71 -4.74 -2.36
C THR A 275 -14.86 -4.08 -1.01
N GLU A 276 -15.60 -2.98 -0.95
CA GLU A 276 -15.87 -2.25 0.29
C GLU A 276 -17.25 -2.62 0.85
N ARG A 277 -17.34 -2.77 2.17
CA ARG A 277 -18.58 -3.00 2.92
C ARG A 277 -18.54 -2.24 4.23
N THR A 278 -19.68 -1.69 4.64
CA THR A 278 -19.82 -1.19 6.00
C THR A 278 -20.13 -2.34 6.94
N VAL A 279 -19.33 -2.50 7.99
CA VAL A 279 -19.47 -3.57 8.99
C VAL A 279 -19.65 -2.97 10.37
N ARG A 280 -20.39 -3.69 11.23
CA ARG A 280 -20.50 -3.32 12.63
C ARG A 280 -19.26 -3.81 13.39
N ILE A 281 -18.54 -2.90 14.02
CA ILE A 281 -17.44 -3.21 14.94
C ILE A 281 -18.06 -3.45 16.33
N ARG A 282 -17.80 -4.62 16.93
CA ARG A 282 -18.20 -4.88 18.32
C ARG A 282 -17.05 -4.45 19.24
N ASN A 283 -17.39 -3.64 20.24
CA ASN A 283 -16.52 -3.41 21.40
C ASN A 283 -16.45 -4.67 22.26
#